data_AF-A0AAW1AP89-F1
#
_entry.id   AF-A0AAW1AP89-F1
#
_cell.length_a   1.000
_cell.length_b   1.000
_cell.length_c   1.000
_cell.angle_alpha   90.00
_cell.angle_beta   90.00
_cell.angle_gamma   90.00
#
_symmetry.space_group_name_H-M   'P 1'
#
loop_
_entity.id
_entity.type
_entity.pdbx_description
1 polymer ?
#
loop_
_entity_poly.entity_id
_entity_poly.type
_entity_poly.pdbx_seq_one_letter_code
_entity_poly.pdbx_strand_id
1 'polypeptide(L)'
;MQVVCGQLRASWADAVQHRGKGAWPEDCNSQGAQRQRQEARDAPGAGRAPRVRGSLALTSSSVLLAAAGAKMKLLLLLAFLGVFSSIHCEEGARLLASKTLLNRYAVEGRDLTLQYNIYNVGSSAALEVELSDDSFPPADFGIVSGMLNVKWDRIAPASNVSHTVVLRPLKAGYFNFTSATITYLVQEGGQVVVGFTSAPGQGGILAQREFDRRFSPHFLDWAAFGVMTLPSIGIPLLLWYSSKRKYDTPKTKKN
;
A
#
# COMPACT_ATOMS: atom_id res chain seq x y z
N MET A 1 52.63 -26.97 19.27
CA MET A 1 53.29 -25.97 18.40
C MET A 1 53.14 -26.47 16.97
N GLN A 2 52.63 -25.63 16.06
CA GLN A 2 52.42 -25.90 14.63
C GLN A 2 51.31 -26.89 14.20
N VAL A 3 50.03 -26.65 14.54
CA VAL A 3 48.90 -26.94 13.61
C VAL A 3 47.72 -25.98 13.90
N VAL A 4 47.98 -24.68 14.01
CA VAL A 4 46.92 -23.65 14.09
C VAL A 4 47.45 -22.38 13.41
N CYS A 5 47.55 -22.39 12.07
CA CYS A 5 47.93 -21.20 11.30
C CYS A 5 47.48 -21.25 9.82
N GLY A 6 46.43 -22.02 9.51
CA GLY A 6 45.94 -22.22 8.14
C GLY A 6 44.51 -21.72 7.87
N GLN A 7 43.80 -21.22 8.89
CA GLN A 7 42.36 -20.93 8.82
C GLN A 7 42.02 -19.42 8.87
N LEU A 8 42.94 -18.57 8.40
CA LEU A 8 42.75 -17.11 8.40
C LEU A 8 43.39 -16.44 7.18
N ARG A 9 43.03 -16.91 5.97
CA ARG A 9 43.23 -16.13 4.73
C ARG A 9 42.40 -16.55 3.52
N ALA A 10 41.29 -17.26 3.72
CA ALA A 10 40.43 -17.72 2.63
C ALA A 10 38.97 -17.74 3.07
N SER A 11 38.39 -16.56 3.35
CA SER A 11 36.93 -16.37 3.43
C SER A 11 36.55 -14.88 3.47
N TRP A 12 37.27 -14.04 2.71
CA TRP A 12 36.94 -12.61 2.55
C TRP A 12 36.96 -12.17 1.08
N ALA A 13 36.99 -13.12 0.13
CA ALA A 13 37.12 -12.84 -1.30
C ALA A 13 36.11 -13.56 -2.21
N ASP A 14 34.98 -14.07 -1.68
CA ASP A 14 33.96 -14.79 -2.48
C ASP A 14 32.50 -14.34 -2.20
N ALA A 15 32.29 -13.10 -1.76
CA ALA A 15 30.94 -12.61 -1.43
C ALA A 15 30.58 -11.23 -1.99
N VAL A 16 31.03 -10.89 -3.21
CA VAL A 16 30.65 -9.63 -3.91
C VAL A 16 30.21 -9.85 -5.37
N GLN A 17 29.90 -11.07 -5.81
CA GLN A 17 29.63 -11.35 -7.23
C GLN A 17 28.24 -11.93 -7.57
N HIS A 18 27.20 -11.71 -6.76
CA HIS A 18 25.81 -11.99 -7.19
C HIS A 18 24.81 -10.99 -6.59
N ARG A 19 24.86 -9.75 -7.05
CA ARG A 19 23.76 -8.80 -6.93
C ARG A 19 23.62 -8.02 -8.23
N GLY A 20 22.51 -8.21 -8.92
CA GLY A 20 22.09 -7.33 -10.01
C GLY A 20 21.70 -8.05 -11.30
N LYS A 21 20.39 -8.19 -11.51
CA LYS A 21 19.65 -7.93 -12.76
C LYS A 21 18.32 -8.71 -12.75
N GLY A 22 17.33 -8.10 -12.10
CA GLY A 22 15.90 -8.39 -12.33
C GLY A 22 15.28 -7.09 -12.80
N ALA A 23 14.91 -7.06 -14.08
CA ALA A 23 14.40 -5.89 -14.78
C ALA A 23 12.96 -5.56 -14.35
N TRP A 24 12.71 -4.28 -14.04
CA TRP A 24 11.39 -3.67 -14.05
C TRP A 24 11.26 -2.88 -15.36
N PRO A 25 10.15 -2.97 -16.10
CA PRO A 25 9.96 -2.18 -17.31
C PRO A 25 9.44 -0.78 -16.94
N GLU A 26 10.35 0.18 -16.79
CA GLU A 26 10.05 1.60 -16.96
C GLU A 26 10.68 2.05 -18.28
N ASP A 27 9.85 2.18 -19.33
CA ASP A 27 10.01 3.18 -20.40
C ASP A 27 8.98 2.90 -21.52
N CYS A 28 7.77 3.42 -21.33
CA CYS A 28 6.76 3.47 -22.39
C CYS A 28 6.02 4.82 -22.39
N ASN A 29 6.76 5.93 -22.28
CA ASN A 29 6.14 7.26 -22.43
C ASN A 29 7.04 8.37 -23.02
N SER A 30 8.14 8.04 -23.69
CA SER A 30 9.05 9.05 -24.25
C SER A 30 9.21 9.01 -25.78
N GLN A 31 8.71 7.97 -26.46
CA GLN A 31 8.87 7.82 -27.92
C GLN A 31 7.72 8.44 -28.74
N GLY A 32 6.56 8.73 -28.14
CA GLY A 32 5.44 9.36 -28.85
C GLY A 32 5.62 10.88 -29.08
N ALA A 33 6.36 11.55 -28.20
CA ALA A 33 6.45 13.03 -28.21
C ALA A 33 7.49 13.60 -29.20
N GLN A 34 8.43 12.78 -29.70
CA GLN A 34 9.43 13.25 -30.68
C GLN A 34 9.00 13.05 -32.13
N ARG A 35 8.14 12.06 -32.42
CA ARG A 35 7.68 11.76 -33.78
C ARG A 35 6.78 12.85 -34.37
N GLN A 36 5.98 13.53 -33.54
CA GLN A 36 5.13 14.64 -33.98
C GLN A 36 5.89 15.95 -34.29
N ARG A 37 7.16 16.09 -33.88
CA ARG A 37 7.95 17.31 -34.17
C ARG A 37 8.70 17.27 -35.50
N GLN A 38 8.84 16.10 -36.12
CA GLN A 38 9.58 15.96 -37.39
C GLN A 38 8.66 16.09 -38.61
N GLU A 39 7.39 15.69 -38.52
CA GLU A 39 6.43 15.80 -39.63
C GLU A 39 5.96 17.24 -39.94
N ALA A 40 6.27 18.21 -39.05
CA ALA A 40 5.94 19.62 -39.26
C ALA A 40 7.02 20.42 -40.01
N ARG A 41 8.16 19.82 -40.40
CA ARG A 41 9.24 20.50 -41.14
C ARG A 41 9.27 20.24 -42.63
N ASP A 42 8.47 19.30 -43.14
CA ASP A 42 8.52 18.88 -44.55
C ASP A 42 7.26 19.29 -45.33
N ALA A 43 6.97 20.61 -45.35
CA ALA A 43 6.03 21.20 -46.30
C ALA A 43 6.78 22.08 -47.31
N PRO A 44 6.65 21.82 -48.64
CA PRO A 44 7.45 22.48 -49.66
C PRO A 44 6.98 23.91 -49.93
N GLY A 45 7.96 24.78 -50.21
CA GLY A 45 7.78 26.20 -50.45
C GLY A 45 7.06 26.53 -51.76
N ALA A 46 6.29 27.62 -51.72
CA ALA A 46 5.71 28.25 -52.88
C ALA A 46 6.06 29.76 -52.88
N GLY A 47 6.77 30.18 -53.93
CA GLY A 47 6.47 31.39 -54.71
C GLY A 47 6.63 32.76 -54.05
N ARG A 48 7.70 33.46 -54.45
CA ARG A 48 7.94 34.90 -54.28
C ARG A 48 7.04 35.73 -55.22
N ALA A 49 6.49 36.85 -54.75
CA ALA A 49 6.04 37.99 -55.58
C ALA A 49 5.89 39.28 -54.72
N PRO A 50 5.89 40.49 -55.33
CA PRO A 50 6.71 41.61 -54.84
C PRO A 50 5.99 42.72 -54.04
N ARG A 51 6.83 43.61 -53.52
CA ARG A 51 6.56 44.83 -52.72
C ARG A 51 6.01 45.98 -53.57
N VAL A 52 4.84 46.54 -53.24
CA VAL A 52 4.39 47.89 -53.67
C VAL A 52 3.61 48.60 -52.55
N ARG A 53 3.79 49.93 -52.50
CA ARG A 53 3.32 50.96 -51.55
C ARG A 53 1.81 51.22 -51.53
N GLY A 54 1.35 51.87 -50.44
CA GLY A 54 0.19 52.79 -50.41
C GLY A 54 -0.98 52.27 -49.58
N SER A 55 -1.25 52.81 -48.39
CA SER A 55 -2.07 54.02 -48.10
C SER A 55 -3.58 53.73 -48.02
N LEU A 56 -4.08 53.83 -46.78
CA LEU A 56 -5.42 54.23 -46.33
C LEU A 56 -6.67 53.68 -47.06
N ALA A 57 -7.46 52.88 -46.35
CA ALA A 57 -8.93 53.05 -46.29
C ALA A 57 -9.52 52.25 -45.12
N LEU A 58 -10.38 52.92 -44.35
CA LEU A 58 -11.24 52.33 -43.34
C LEU A 58 -12.19 51.28 -43.96
N THR A 59 -12.50 50.22 -43.20
CA THR A 59 -13.87 49.87 -42.72
C THR A 59 -14.04 48.34 -42.55
N SER A 60 -14.72 47.97 -41.46
CA SER A 60 -15.44 46.71 -41.24
C SER A 60 -14.62 45.41 -41.08
N SER A 61 -14.24 45.07 -39.85
CA SER A 61 -13.86 43.67 -39.48
C SER A 61 -14.20 43.29 -38.04
N SER A 62 -15.01 44.09 -37.33
CA SER A 62 -15.27 43.91 -35.89
C SER A 62 -16.28 42.79 -35.56
N VAL A 63 -16.93 42.17 -36.55
CA VAL A 63 -18.04 41.22 -36.31
C VAL A 63 -17.59 39.75 -36.35
N LEU A 64 -16.48 39.42 -37.02
CA LEU A 64 -16.04 38.02 -37.18
C LEU A 64 -15.20 37.47 -36.00
N LEU A 65 -14.58 38.33 -35.19
CA LEU A 65 -13.71 37.90 -34.10
C LEU A 65 -14.44 37.58 -32.79
N ALA A 66 -15.67 38.09 -32.59
CA ALA A 66 -16.49 37.79 -31.43
C ALA A 66 -17.11 36.38 -31.45
N ALA A 67 -17.31 35.80 -32.65
CA ALA A 67 -17.97 34.51 -32.82
C ALA A 67 -17.09 33.30 -32.46
N ALA A 68 -15.75 33.42 -32.52
CA ALA A 68 -14.83 32.31 -32.25
C ALA A 68 -14.68 32.02 -30.74
N GLY A 69 -14.64 33.05 -29.90
CA GLY A 69 -14.56 32.90 -28.44
C GLY A 69 -15.84 32.34 -27.82
N ALA A 70 -17.01 32.68 -28.38
CA ALA A 70 -18.30 32.13 -27.98
C ALA A 70 -18.44 30.65 -28.35
N LYS A 71 -17.97 30.25 -29.54
CA LYS A 71 -17.98 28.85 -30.01
C LYS A 71 -17.09 27.94 -29.15
N MET A 72 -15.91 28.40 -28.72
CA MET A 72 -15.00 27.62 -27.87
C MET A 72 -15.53 27.47 -26.45
N LYS A 73 -16.16 28.52 -25.88
CA LYS A 73 -16.86 28.45 -24.59
C LYS A 73 -18.09 27.56 -24.64
N LEU A 74 -18.84 27.59 -25.74
CA LEU A 74 -20.01 26.72 -25.95
C LEU A 74 -19.61 25.25 -26.10
N LEU A 75 -18.51 24.96 -26.80
CA LEU A 75 -17.95 23.61 -26.92
C LEU A 75 -17.41 23.10 -25.58
N LEU A 76 -16.75 23.95 -24.78
CA LEU A 76 -16.32 23.62 -23.42
C LEU A 76 -17.51 23.36 -22.49
N LEU A 77 -18.58 24.16 -22.59
CA LEU A 77 -19.81 23.96 -21.82
C LEU A 77 -20.54 22.67 -22.21
N LEU A 78 -20.64 22.37 -23.51
CA LEU A 78 -21.23 21.12 -24.00
C LEU A 78 -20.38 19.89 -23.62
N ALA A 79 -19.06 20.01 -23.65
CA ALA A 79 -18.16 18.96 -23.16
C ALA A 79 -18.33 18.73 -21.64
N PHE A 80 -18.44 19.81 -20.86
CA PHE A 80 -18.73 19.71 -19.42
C PHE A 80 -20.11 19.10 -19.14
N LEU A 81 -21.13 19.47 -19.91
CA LEU A 81 -22.49 18.95 -19.77
C LEU A 81 -22.59 17.48 -20.17
N GLY A 82 -21.86 17.07 -21.21
CA GLY A 82 -21.77 15.67 -21.65
C GLY A 82 -21.02 14.76 -20.66
N VAL A 83 -20.02 15.30 -19.95
CA VAL A 83 -19.37 14.59 -18.83
C VAL A 83 -20.32 14.47 -17.63
N PHE A 84 -21.14 15.49 -17.36
CA PHE A 84 -22.14 15.46 -16.27
C PHE A 84 -23.31 14.51 -16.53
N SER A 85 -23.76 14.37 -17.78
CA SER A 85 -24.88 13.46 -18.13
C SER A 85 -24.51 11.97 -18.05
N SER A 86 -23.23 11.64 -17.90
CA SER A 86 -22.76 10.26 -17.72
C SER A 86 -22.85 9.78 -16.27
N ILE A 87 -23.27 10.63 -15.33
CA ILE A 87 -23.60 10.23 -13.96
C ILE A 87 -25.01 9.64 -13.96
N HIS A 88 -25.19 8.50 -14.62
CA HIS A 88 -26.32 7.64 -14.30
C HIS A 88 -26.08 7.09 -12.89
N CYS A 89 -26.69 7.74 -11.90
CA CYS A 89 -26.75 7.22 -10.55
C CYS A 89 -27.69 6.01 -10.62
N GLU A 90 -27.14 4.81 -10.73
CA GLU A 90 -27.99 3.62 -10.61
C GLU A 90 -28.64 3.63 -9.23
N GLU A 91 -29.95 3.85 -9.21
CA GLU A 91 -30.75 3.97 -8.00
C GLU A 91 -30.84 2.62 -7.29
N GLY A 92 -30.07 2.46 -6.23
CA GLY A 92 -30.05 1.23 -5.44
C GLY A 92 -28.87 1.15 -4.48
N ALA A 93 -28.97 0.20 -3.56
CA ALA A 93 -27.91 -0.07 -2.61
C ALA A 93 -26.80 -0.87 -3.31
N ARG A 94 -25.55 -0.43 -3.11
CA ARG A 94 -24.37 -1.06 -3.70
C ARG A 94 -23.35 -1.24 -2.60
N LEU A 95 -23.07 -2.50 -2.25
CA LEU A 95 -22.12 -2.83 -1.20
C LEU A 95 -20.76 -3.20 -1.81
N LEU A 96 -19.71 -2.59 -1.29
CA LEU A 96 -18.34 -3.02 -1.48
C LEU A 96 -17.86 -3.64 -0.20
N ALA A 97 -17.19 -4.79 -0.29
CA ALA A 97 -16.69 -5.45 0.88
C ALA A 97 -15.23 -5.88 0.72
N SER A 98 -14.45 -5.65 1.76
CA SER A 98 -13.06 -6.05 1.83
C SER A 98 -12.80 -6.87 3.09
N LYS A 99 -12.06 -7.96 2.92
CA LYS A 99 -11.52 -8.80 3.98
C LYS A 99 -10.03 -8.56 4.05
N THR A 100 -9.54 -8.21 5.23
CA THR A 100 -8.12 -7.96 5.51
C THR A 100 -7.66 -8.81 6.70
N LEU A 101 -6.46 -9.37 6.57
CA LEU A 101 -5.81 -10.10 7.65
C LEU A 101 -4.87 -9.13 8.36
N LEU A 102 -5.18 -8.78 9.61
CA LEU A 102 -4.48 -7.70 10.33
C LEU A 102 -3.12 -8.15 10.87
N ASN A 103 -2.96 -9.45 11.12
CA ASN A 103 -1.72 -10.00 11.62
C ASN A 103 -0.62 -10.03 10.55
N ARG A 104 0.61 -9.69 10.95
CA ARG A 104 1.79 -9.80 10.07
C ARG A 104 2.23 -11.25 9.85
N TYR A 105 2.05 -12.09 10.87
CA TYR A 105 2.40 -13.50 10.86
C TYR A 105 1.23 -14.31 11.39
N ALA A 106 0.84 -15.36 10.66
CA ALA A 106 -0.07 -16.38 11.14
C ALA A 106 0.76 -17.49 11.77
N VAL A 107 0.47 -17.82 13.03
CA VAL A 107 1.22 -18.82 13.80
C VAL A 107 0.24 -19.75 14.48
N GLU A 108 0.53 -21.05 14.43
CA GLU A 108 -0.20 -22.08 15.14
C GLU A 108 -0.32 -21.73 16.64
N GLY A 109 -1.54 -21.84 17.18
CA GLY A 109 -1.84 -21.57 18.59
C GLY A 109 -1.86 -20.09 18.98
N ARG A 110 -1.64 -19.16 18.03
CA ARG A 110 -1.70 -17.71 18.27
C ARG A 110 -2.93 -17.08 17.63
N ASP A 111 -3.36 -15.95 18.17
CA ASP A 111 -4.58 -15.29 17.70
C ASP A 111 -4.35 -14.64 16.33
N LEU A 112 -5.23 -14.97 15.39
CA LEU A 112 -5.30 -14.49 14.02
C LEU A 112 -6.55 -13.61 13.87
N THR A 113 -6.33 -12.35 13.54
CA THR A 113 -7.40 -11.36 13.44
C THR A 113 -7.75 -11.09 11.98
N LEU A 114 -9.02 -11.32 11.65
CA LEU A 114 -9.62 -11.01 10.36
C LEU A 114 -10.57 -9.83 10.52
N GLN A 115 -10.45 -8.85 9.63
CA GLN A 115 -11.33 -7.70 9.59
C GLN A 115 -12.10 -7.70 8.27
N TYR A 116 -13.42 -7.60 8.38
CA TYR A 116 -14.35 -7.46 7.28
C TYR A 116 -14.87 -6.02 7.31
N ASN A 117 -14.66 -5.28 6.23
CA ASN A 117 -15.17 -3.93 6.09
C ASN A 117 -16.17 -3.90 4.94
N ILE A 118 -17.38 -3.44 5.22
CA ILE A 118 -18.48 -3.32 4.26
C ILE A 118 -18.81 -1.83 4.12
N TYR A 119 -18.86 -1.35 2.88
CA TYR A 119 -19.11 0.04 2.53
C TYR A 119 -20.32 0.10 1.62
N ASN A 120 -21.31 0.92 1.97
CA ASN A 120 -22.43 1.21 1.08
C ASN A 120 -22.10 2.43 0.21
N VAL A 121 -21.79 2.18 -1.06
CA VAL A 121 -21.54 3.21 -2.08
C VAL A 121 -22.79 3.51 -2.92
N GLY A 122 -23.91 2.84 -2.62
CA GLY A 122 -25.19 3.07 -3.27
C GLY A 122 -25.90 4.33 -2.77
N SER A 123 -26.90 4.76 -3.53
CA SER A 123 -27.77 5.90 -3.18
C SER A 123 -28.87 5.54 -2.19
N SER A 124 -29.21 4.25 -2.03
CA SER A 124 -30.18 3.75 -1.05
C SER A 124 -29.53 2.91 0.05
N ALA A 125 -30.29 2.67 1.13
CA ALA A 125 -29.85 1.79 2.21
C ALA A 125 -29.91 0.31 1.78
N ALA A 126 -28.87 -0.46 2.12
CA ALA A 126 -28.92 -1.91 1.99
C ALA A 126 -29.66 -2.50 3.21
N LEU A 127 -30.51 -3.48 2.96
CA LEU A 127 -31.33 -4.13 4.00
C LEU A 127 -30.95 -5.60 4.13
N GLU A 128 -31.16 -6.14 5.32
CA GLU A 128 -30.92 -7.56 5.66
C GLU A 128 -29.55 -8.05 5.14
N VAL A 129 -28.50 -7.32 5.49
CA VAL A 129 -27.14 -7.65 5.07
C VAL A 129 -26.64 -8.81 5.92
N GLU A 130 -26.36 -9.96 5.33
CA GLU A 130 -25.78 -11.11 5.99
C GLU A 130 -24.38 -11.38 5.44
N LEU A 131 -23.41 -11.51 6.34
CA LEU A 131 -22.04 -11.94 6.04
C LEU A 131 -21.89 -13.37 6.55
N SER A 132 -21.48 -14.29 5.68
CA SER A 132 -21.13 -15.67 6.02
C SER A 132 -19.77 -16.06 5.47
N ASP A 133 -18.94 -16.70 6.29
CA ASP A 133 -17.62 -17.19 5.90
C ASP A 133 -17.41 -18.65 6.35
N ASP A 134 -17.68 -19.58 5.44
CA ASP A 134 -17.56 -21.04 5.65
C ASP A 134 -16.13 -21.55 5.42
N SER A 135 -15.18 -20.66 5.17
CA SER A 135 -13.81 -21.02 4.84
C SER A 135 -13.02 -21.55 6.04
N PHE A 136 -13.52 -21.43 7.27
CA PHE A 136 -12.76 -21.75 8.49
C PHE A 136 -13.41 -22.88 9.29
N PRO A 137 -13.04 -24.14 9.03
CA PRO A 137 -13.62 -25.26 9.76
C PRO A 137 -13.12 -25.28 11.22
N PRO A 138 -13.98 -25.64 12.19
CA PRO A 138 -13.63 -25.67 13.62
C PRO A 138 -12.57 -26.72 13.97
N ALA A 139 -12.34 -27.70 13.09
CA ALA A 139 -11.31 -28.73 13.26
C ALA A 139 -9.88 -28.18 13.11
N ASP A 140 -9.71 -27.11 12.32
CA ASP A 140 -8.40 -26.50 12.05
C ASP A 140 -8.27 -25.10 12.66
N PHE A 141 -9.39 -24.43 12.98
CA PHE A 141 -9.42 -23.11 13.59
C PHE A 141 -10.35 -23.08 14.81
N GLY A 142 -9.83 -22.66 15.96
CA GLY A 142 -10.63 -22.32 17.13
C GLY A 142 -11.17 -20.89 17.03
N ILE A 143 -12.48 -20.69 17.17
CA ILE A 143 -13.07 -19.35 17.23
C ILE A 143 -12.85 -18.81 18.66
N VAL A 144 -12.08 -17.73 18.78
CA VAL A 144 -11.79 -17.10 20.09
C VAL A 144 -12.80 -15.99 20.37
N SER A 145 -13.06 -15.15 19.37
CA SER A 145 -13.99 -14.02 19.49
C SER A 145 -14.63 -13.65 18.16
N GLY A 146 -15.86 -13.17 18.21
CA GLY A 146 -16.67 -12.83 17.05
C GLY A 146 -17.44 -14.02 16.47
N MET A 147 -18.18 -13.76 15.40
CA MET A 147 -18.98 -14.76 14.70
C MET A 147 -18.66 -14.71 13.21
N LEU A 148 -18.56 -15.87 12.55
CA LEU A 148 -18.32 -15.96 11.11
C LEU A 148 -19.58 -15.72 10.28
N ASN A 149 -20.75 -15.91 10.89
CA ASN A 149 -22.04 -15.49 10.35
C ASN A 149 -22.57 -14.32 11.19
N VAL A 150 -22.83 -13.17 10.56
CA VAL A 150 -23.44 -11.99 11.18
C VAL A 150 -24.44 -11.37 10.23
N LYS A 151 -25.58 -10.91 10.79
CA LYS A 151 -26.60 -10.17 10.08
C LYS A 151 -26.73 -8.74 10.61
N TRP A 152 -26.93 -7.80 9.70
CA TRP A 152 -27.27 -6.41 9.96
C TRP A 152 -28.60 -6.09 9.32
N ASP A 153 -29.50 -5.47 10.09
CA ASP A 153 -30.84 -5.12 9.62
C ASP A 153 -30.78 -4.08 8.48
N ARG A 154 -29.92 -3.07 8.65
CA ARG A 154 -29.83 -1.96 7.71
C ARG A 154 -28.46 -1.29 7.71
N ILE A 155 -27.95 -0.96 6.53
CA ILE A 155 -26.75 -0.13 6.33
C ILE A 155 -27.14 1.11 5.52
N ALA A 156 -27.00 2.28 6.13
CA ALA A 156 -27.34 3.56 5.50
C ALA A 156 -26.49 3.84 4.25
N PRO A 157 -26.97 4.65 3.30
CA PRO A 157 -26.15 5.08 2.16
C PRO A 157 -24.92 5.87 2.65
N ALA A 158 -23.81 5.74 1.93
CA ALA A 158 -22.52 6.36 2.27
C ALA A 158 -22.01 6.04 3.69
N SER A 159 -22.44 4.93 4.29
CA SER A 159 -21.99 4.45 5.60
C SER A 159 -21.19 3.15 5.49
N ASN A 160 -20.42 2.85 6.53
CA ASN A 160 -19.59 1.65 6.60
C ASN A 160 -19.79 0.90 7.92
N VAL A 161 -19.64 -0.42 7.84
CA VAL A 161 -19.68 -1.33 8.98
C VAL A 161 -18.41 -2.17 8.95
N SER A 162 -17.74 -2.28 10.08
CA SER A 162 -16.58 -3.13 10.25
C SER A 162 -16.89 -4.24 11.25
N HIS A 163 -16.56 -5.47 10.87
CA HIS A 163 -16.72 -6.66 11.69
C HIS A 163 -15.37 -7.35 11.84
N THR A 164 -15.02 -7.73 13.07
CA THR A 164 -13.72 -8.33 13.36
C THR A 164 -13.93 -9.68 14.00
N VAL A 165 -13.21 -10.69 13.49
CA VAL A 165 -13.25 -12.06 14.00
C VAL A 165 -11.84 -12.46 14.39
N VAL A 166 -11.70 -13.02 15.58
CA VAL A 166 -10.44 -13.54 16.10
C VAL A 166 -10.52 -15.05 16.12
N LEU A 167 -9.69 -15.66 15.29
CA LEU A 167 -9.53 -17.10 15.16
C LEU A 167 -8.18 -17.53 15.72
N ARG A 168 -8.03 -18.79 16.08
CA ARG A 168 -6.76 -19.39 16.48
C ARG A 168 -6.52 -20.63 15.64
N PRO A 169 -5.55 -20.63 14.70
CA PRO A 169 -5.23 -21.81 13.92
C PRO A 169 -4.62 -22.88 14.83
N LEU A 170 -5.09 -24.10 14.68
CA LEU A 170 -4.68 -25.26 15.48
C LEU A 170 -3.62 -26.11 14.77
N LYS A 171 -3.42 -25.91 13.46
CA LYS A 171 -2.43 -26.63 12.66
C LYS A 171 -1.59 -25.66 11.84
N ALA A 172 -0.30 -25.94 11.75
CA ALA A 172 0.60 -25.28 10.83
C ALA A 172 0.42 -25.83 9.40
N GLY A 173 0.61 -24.98 8.40
CA GLY A 173 0.46 -25.34 7.00
C GLY A 173 0.05 -24.18 6.11
N TYR A 174 -0.13 -24.45 4.83
CA TYR A 174 -0.66 -23.45 3.91
C TYR A 174 -2.17 -23.47 3.93
N PHE A 175 -2.76 -22.30 4.12
CA PHE A 175 -4.20 -22.13 4.14
C PHE A 175 -4.64 -21.08 3.11
N ASN A 176 -5.75 -21.33 2.44
CA ASN A 176 -6.32 -20.40 1.48
C ASN A 176 -7.33 -19.51 2.18
N PHE A 177 -6.99 -18.22 2.35
CA PHE A 177 -7.93 -17.22 2.83
C PHE A 177 -8.83 -16.80 1.68
N THR A 178 -9.92 -17.54 1.50
CA THR A 178 -10.97 -17.28 0.51
C THR A 178 -11.85 -16.10 0.91
N SER A 179 -12.61 -15.60 -0.06
CA SER A 179 -13.62 -14.56 0.11
C SER A 179 -14.77 -15.05 0.98
N ALA A 180 -15.32 -14.17 1.81
CA ALA A 180 -16.61 -14.38 2.45
C ALA A 180 -17.74 -13.99 1.50
N THR A 181 -18.91 -14.59 1.72
CA THR A 181 -20.13 -14.29 0.97
C THR A 181 -20.95 -13.26 1.74
N ILE A 182 -21.47 -12.27 1.01
CA ILE A 182 -22.38 -11.26 1.54
C ILE A 182 -23.67 -11.32 0.75
N THR A 183 -24.80 -11.41 1.45
CA THR A 183 -26.13 -11.36 0.86
C THR A 183 -26.84 -10.11 1.37
N TYR A 184 -27.54 -9.40 0.49
CA TYR A 184 -28.29 -8.21 0.89
C TYR A 184 -29.44 -7.91 -0.05
N LEU A 185 -30.41 -7.13 0.43
CA LEU A 185 -31.52 -6.61 -0.34
C LEU A 185 -31.23 -5.17 -0.78
N VAL A 186 -31.45 -4.88 -2.07
CA VAL A 186 -31.21 -3.54 -2.67
C VAL A 186 -32.27 -2.54 -2.22
N GLN A 187 -33.51 -3.01 -2.03
CA GLN A 187 -34.71 -2.26 -1.61
C GLN A 187 -35.65 -3.21 -0.85
N GLU A 188 -36.61 -2.66 -0.09
CA GLU A 188 -37.59 -3.45 0.67
C GLU A 188 -38.39 -4.37 -0.27
N GLY A 189 -38.30 -5.69 -0.06
CA GLY A 189 -38.95 -6.70 -0.91
C GLY A 189 -38.31 -6.91 -2.29
N GLY A 190 -37.10 -6.38 -2.51
CA GLY A 190 -36.35 -6.54 -3.76
C GLY A 190 -35.69 -7.92 -3.92
N GLN A 191 -34.89 -8.07 -4.98
CA GLN A 191 -34.09 -9.27 -5.20
C GLN A 191 -32.90 -9.32 -4.23
N VAL A 192 -32.58 -10.53 -3.74
CA VAL A 192 -31.37 -10.79 -2.95
C VAL A 192 -30.16 -10.76 -3.87
N VAL A 193 -29.24 -9.85 -3.60
CA VAL A 193 -27.96 -9.74 -4.31
C VAL A 193 -26.89 -10.42 -3.48
N VAL A 194 -26.08 -11.25 -4.16
CA VAL A 194 -24.92 -11.93 -3.56
C VAL A 194 -23.66 -11.22 -4.00
N GLY A 195 -22.89 -10.72 -3.04
CA GLY A 195 -21.55 -10.17 -3.20
C GLY A 195 -20.49 -11.05 -2.54
N PHE A 196 -19.24 -10.82 -2.91
CA PHE A 196 -18.09 -11.49 -2.31
C PHE A 196 -17.11 -10.45 -1.79
N THR A 197 -16.45 -10.75 -0.68
CA THR A 197 -15.36 -9.91 -0.18
C THR A 197 -14.08 -10.12 -1.00
N SER A 198 -13.10 -9.23 -0.83
CA SER A 198 -11.73 -9.54 -1.27
C SER A 198 -11.23 -10.86 -0.67
N ALA A 199 -10.38 -11.57 -1.40
CA ALA A 199 -9.71 -12.78 -0.94
C ALA A 199 -8.21 -12.46 -0.73
N PRO A 200 -7.69 -12.50 0.52
CA PRO A 200 -6.28 -12.27 0.80
C PRO A 200 -5.33 -13.28 0.14
N GLY A 201 -5.85 -14.40 -0.37
CA GLY A 201 -5.08 -15.42 -1.08
C GLY A 201 -4.52 -16.49 -0.14
N GLN A 202 -3.51 -17.22 -0.60
CA GLN A 202 -2.87 -18.27 0.18
C GLN A 202 -1.90 -17.67 1.19
N GLY A 203 -2.09 -17.98 2.47
CA GLY A 203 -1.17 -17.59 3.53
C GLY A 203 -0.59 -18.82 4.24
N GLY A 204 0.69 -18.76 4.58
CA GLY A 204 1.35 -19.78 5.38
C GLY A 204 1.15 -19.54 6.86
N ILE A 205 0.63 -20.54 7.57
CA ILE A 205 0.58 -20.60 9.03
C ILE A 205 1.88 -21.28 9.49
N LEU A 206 2.72 -20.53 10.19
CA LEU A 206 3.97 -21.05 10.73
C LEU A 206 3.71 -21.90 11.97
N ALA A 207 4.48 -22.97 12.12
CA ALA A 207 4.50 -23.70 13.38
C ALA A 207 5.09 -22.81 14.49
N GLN A 208 4.54 -22.91 15.70
CA GLN A 208 4.98 -22.10 16.85
C GLN A 208 6.50 -22.25 17.08
N ARG A 209 7.05 -23.46 16.98
CA ARG A 209 8.50 -23.73 17.09
C ARG A 209 9.35 -22.99 16.04
N GLU A 210 8.85 -22.90 14.81
CA GLU A 210 9.56 -22.24 13.71
C GLU A 210 9.52 -20.72 13.86
N PHE A 211 8.38 -20.20 14.31
CA PHE A 211 8.24 -18.81 14.68
C PHE A 211 9.22 -18.45 15.81
N ASP A 212 9.25 -19.24 16.88
CA ASP A 212 10.15 -18.98 18.01
C ASP A 212 11.63 -19.03 17.58
N ARG A 213 12.03 -19.95 16.69
CA ARG A 213 13.41 -19.97 16.17
C ARG A 213 13.77 -18.71 15.37
N ARG A 214 12.83 -18.13 14.64
CA ARG A 214 13.07 -16.97 13.75
C ARG A 214 12.92 -15.63 14.46
N PHE A 215 12.04 -15.58 15.44
CA PHE A 215 11.57 -14.34 16.07
C PHE A 215 11.78 -14.31 17.59
N SER A 216 12.45 -15.32 18.18
CA SER A 216 12.80 -15.26 19.59
C SER A 216 13.69 -14.04 19.86
N PRO A 217 13.34 -13.20 20.85
CA PRO A 217 14.19 -12.11 21.26
C PRO A 217 15.47 -12.68 21.90
N HIS A 218 16.62 -12.42 21.27
CA HIS A 218 17.93 -12.90 21.72
C HIS A 218 18.46 -12.08 22.92
N PHE A 219 17.60 -11.70 23.86
CA PHE A 219 17.95 -10.78 24.96
C PHE A 219 19.11 -11.31 25.81
N LEU A 220 19.12 -12.62 26.07
CA LEU A 220 20.21 -13.26 26.84
C LEU A 220 21.53 -13.24 26.07
N ASP A 221 21.52 -13.42 24.76
CA ASP A 221 22.73 -13.34 23.95
C ASP A 221 23.27 -11.91 23.90
N TRP A 222 22.38 -10.91 23.72
CA TRP A 222 22.74 -9.49 23.81
C TRP A 222 23.30 -9.12 25.20
N ALA A 223 22.69 -9.64 26.26
CA ALA A 223 23.19 -9.43 27.63
C ALA A 223 24.57 -10.08 27.83
N ALA A 224 24.78 -11.29 27.32
CA ALA A 224 26.08 -11.96 27.35
C ALA A 224 27.15 -11.15 26.61
N PHE A 225 26.84 -10.62 25.42
CA PHE A 225 27.74 -9.69 24.70
C PHE A 225 28.04 -8.44 25.52
N GLY A 226 27.04 -7.86 26.21
CA GLY A 226 27.24 -6.75 27.14
C GLY A 226 28.24 -7.11 28.24
N VAL A 227 28.03 -8.23 28.93
CA VAL A 227 28.90 -8.69 30.02
C VAL A 227 30.31 -9.02 29.55
N MET A 228 30.49 -9.60 28.36
CA MET A 228 31.81 -9.93 27.82
C MET A 228 32.59 -8.69 27.37
N THR A 229 31.91 -7.63 26.92
CA THR A 229 32.55 -6.39 26.46
C THR A 229 32.75 -5.37 27.59
N LEU A 230 32.01 -5.52 28.70
CA LEU A 230 32.10 -4.66 29.88
C LEU A 230 33.52 -4.57 30.48
N PRO A 231 34.34 -5.64 30.58
CA PRO A 231 35.72 -5.51 31.07
C PRO A 231 36.60 -4.66 30.14
N SER A 232 36.46 -4.84 28.83
CA SER A 232 37.25 -4.14 27.81
C SER A 232 36.94 -2.64 27.75
N ILE A 233 35.71 -2.24 28.05
CA ILE A 233 35.31 -0.82 28.10
C ILE A 233 35.45 -0.26 29.51
N GLY A 234 35.07 -1.03 30.53
CA GLY A 234 34.99 -0.61 31.92
C GLY A 234 36.35 -0.41 32.58
N ILE A 235 37.33 -1.28 32.35
CA ILE A 235 38.66 -1.14 32.96
C ILE A 235 39.36 0.14 32.50
N PRO A 236 39.46 0.45 31.18
CA PRO A 236 40.03 1.72 30.73
C PRO A 236 39.27 2.95 31.25
N LEU A 237 37.93 2.88 31.34
CA LEU A 237 37.09 3.99 31.80
C LEU A 237 37.25 4.26 33.30
N LEU A 238 37.33 3.21 34.12
CA LEU A 238 37.64 3.32 35.56
C LEU A 238 39.03 3.92 35.80
N LEU A 239 40.03 3.46 35.05
CA LEU A 239 41.38 4.00 35.13
C LEU A 239 41.40 5.48 34.73
N TRP A 240 40.77 5.85 33.62
CA TRP A 240 40.64 7.24 33.17
C TRP A 240 39.93 8.11 34.21
N TYR A 241 38.80 7.65 34.74
CA TYR A 241 38.02 8.39 35.75
C TYR A 241 38.82 8.63 37.03
N SER A 242 39.56 7.60 37.48
CA SER A 242 40.44 7.73 38.64
C SER A 242 41.61 8.70 38.40
N SER A 243 42.13 8.77 37.18
CA SER A 243 43.20 9.68 36.78
C SER A 243 42.69 11.12 36.72
N LYS A 244 41.57 11.36 36.04
CA LYS A 244 40.99 12.70 35.87
C LYS A 244 40.68 13.35 37.23
N ARG A 245 40.09 12.60 38.16
CA ARG A 245 39.79 13.06 39.52
C ARG A 245 41.03 13.49 40.33
N LYS A 246 42.19 12.90 40.08
CA LYS A 246 43.44 13.22 40.80
C LYS A 246 44.15 14.46 40.27
N TYR A 247 44.02 14.75 38.97
CA TYR A 247 44.78 15.83 38.32
C TYR A 247 43.98 17.10 38.06
N ASP A 248 42.64 17.05 38.12
CA ASP A 248 41.79 18.22 37.92
C ASP A 248 41.49 19.02 39.21
N THR A 249 41.93 18.57 40.38
CA THR A 249 41.74 19.36 41.60
C THR A 249 42.58 20.64 41.51
N PRO A 250 41.96 21.84 41.46
CA PRO A 250 42.73 23.09 41.35
C PRO A 250 43.58 23.27 42.61
N LYS A 251 44.88 23.51 42.44
CA LYS A 251 45.75 23.82 43.59
C LYS A 251 45.24 25.08 44.27
N THR A 252 44.89 24.97 45.55
CA THR A 252 44.52 26.13 46.37
C THR A 252 45.71 27.08 46.43
N LYS A 253 45.59 28.26 45.79
CA LYS A 253 46.57 29.35 45.95
C LYS A 253 46.55 29.76 47.42
N LYS A 254 47.66 29.54 48.12
CA LYS A 254 47.86 30.05 49.47
C LYS A 254 48.29 31.51 49.32
N ASN A 255 47.42 32.43 49.75
CA ASN A 255 47.72 33.86 49.88
C ASN A 255 48.67 34.11 51.05
#